data_AF-A0A4V1RGA3-F1
#
_entry.id   AF-A0A4V1RGA3-F1
#
_cell.length_a   1.000
_cell.length_b   1.000
_cell.length_c   1.000
_cell.angle_alpha   90.00
_cell.angle_beta   90.00
_cell.angle_gamma   90.00
#
_symmetry.space_group_name_H-M   'P 1'
#
loop_
_entity.id
_entity.type
_entity.pdbx_description
1 polymer ?
#
loop_
_entity_poly.entity_id
_entity_poly.type
_entity_poly.pdbx_seq_one_letter_code
_entity_poly.pdbx_strand_id
1 'polypeptide(L)' 'MYVIDKVTHTHSELFSDGAARKIEFSLSLKRVDESLAAIYGDLKTQADNLVTSAGNWLGGLAG' A
#
# COMPACT_ATOMS: atom_id res chain seq x y z
N MET A 1 -3.50 -1.62 2.17
CA MET A 1 -2.47 -2.66 2.38
C MET A 1 -2.24 -2.85 3.88
N TYR A 2 -1.79 -4.01 4.35
CA TYR A 2 -1.37 -4.20 5.75
C TYR A 2 0.02 -4.80 5.77
N VAL A 3 0.90 -4.28 6.62
CA VAL A 3 2.24 -4.80 6.83
C VAL A 3 2.36 -5.35 8.23
N ILE A 4 3.19 -6.38 8.38
CA ILE A 4 3.53 -6.92 9.70
C ILE A 4 4.40 -5.90 10.41
N ASP A 5 3.92 -5.40 11.53
CA ASP A 5 4.64 -4.45 12.38
C ASP A 5 5.45 -5.18 13.45
N LYS A 6 4.85 -6.24 14.03
CA LYS A 6 5.49 -7.04 15.07
C LYS A 6 4.94 -8.46 15.10
N VAL A 7 5.83 -9.41 15.36
CA VAL A 7 5.50 -10.80 15.68
C VAL A 7 6.01 -11.10 17.09
N THR A 8 5.16 -11.66 17.93
CA THR A 8 5.57 -12.24 19.21
C THR A 8 5.08 -13.68 19.29
N HIS A 9 5.92 -14.59 19.77
CA HIS A 9 5.55 -15.98 19.95
C HIS A 9 6.04 -16.50 21.29
N THR A 10 5.23 -17.37 21.89
CA THR A 10 5.51 -18.05 23.14
C THR A 10 5.40 -19.54 22.88
N HIS A 11 6.47 -20.25 23.22
CA HIS A 11 6.55 -21.69 23.11
C HIS A 11 6.19 -22.28 24.46
N SER A 12 5.25 -23.23 24.47
CA SER A 12 4.79 -23.92 25.66
C SER A 12 4.62 -25.41 25.37
N GLU A 13 4.49 -26.20 26.44
CA GLU A 13 4.38 -27.65 26.37
C GLU A 13 5.51 -28.27 25.55
N LEU A 14 6.73 -28.34 26.10
CA LEU A 14 7.87 -28.88 25.36
C LEU A 14 7.84 -30.41 25.34
N PHE A 15 8.22 -30.99 24.21
CA PHE A 15 8.63 -32.38 24.09
C PHE A 15 9.93 -32.63 24.89
N SER A 16 10.25 -33.91 25.12
CA SER A 16 11.46 -34.33 25.82
C SER A 16 12.76 -33.89 25.13
N ASP A 17 12.70 -33.60 23.83
CA ASP A 17 13.80 -33.07 23.02
C ASP A 17 13.86 -31.53 23.01
N GLY A 18 12.96 -30.86 23.75
CA GLY A 18 12.88 -29.41 23.82
C GLY A 18 12.08 -28.74 22.71
N ALA A 19 11.57 -29.49 21.71
CA ALA A 19 10.69 -28.93 20.69
C ALA A 19 9.35 -28.51 21.32
N ALA A 20 8.78 -27.38 20.88
CA ALA A 20 7.50 -26.91 21.41
C ALA A 20 6.32 -27.66 20.79
N ARG A 21 5.43 -28.21 21.62
CA ARG A 21 4.14 -28.79 21.17
C ARG A 21 3.12 -27.72 20.88
N LYS A 22 3.18 -26.62 21.62
CA LYS A 22 2.27 -25.49 21.49
C LYS A 22 3.06 -24.21 21.24
N ILE A 23 2.67 -23.47 20.21
CA ILE A 23 3.21 -22.16 19.91
C ILE A 23 2.02 -21.20 19.80
N GLU A 24 1.90 -20.31 20.77
CA GLU A 24 0.98 -19.18 20.70
C GLU A 24 1.72 -17.99 20.11
N PHE A 25 1.14 -17.34 19.11
CA PHE A 25 1.71 -16.14 18.53
C PHE A 25 0.68 -15.03 18.40
N SER A 26 1.16 -13.80 18.46
CA SER A 26 0.40 -12.59 18.20
C SER A 26 1.08 -11.81 17.09
N LEU A 27 0.27 -11.36 16.15
CA LEU A 27 0.68 -10.57 15.00
C LEU A 27 0.09 -9.17 15.12
N SER A 28 0.95 -8.17 15.24
CA SER A 28 0.55 -6.77 15.14
C SER A 28 0.64 -6.33 13.69
N LEU A 29 -0.48 -5.90 13.13
CA LEU A 29 -0.58 -5.41 11.76
C LEU A 29 -0.72 -3.90 11.75
N LYS A 30 0.06 -3.23 10.91
CA LYS A 30 -0.09 -1.81 10.64
C LYS A 30 -0.80 -1.62 9.31
N ARG A 31 -1.90 -0.86 9.33
CA ARG A 31 -2.57 -0.44 8.10
C ARG A 31 -1.67 0.53 7.36
N VAL A 32 -1.36 0.21 6.11
CA VAL A 32 -0.71 1.10 5.16
C VAL A 32 -1.75 1.45 4.12
N ASP A 33 -2.26 2.66 4.22
CA ASP A 33 -3.00 3.25 3.12
C ASP A 33 -1.98 3.63 2.05
N GLU A 34 -2.27 3.22 0.81
CA GLU A 34 -1.45 3.58 -0.34
C GLU A 34 -1.51 5.10 -0.44
N SER A 35 -0.36 5.74 -0.22
CA SER A 35 -0.29 7.17 0.05
C SER A 35 -0.99 8.00 -1.05
N LEU A 36 -1.54 9.14 -0.66
CA LEU A 36 -2.02 10.22 -1.52
C LEU A 36 -1.08 10.57 -2.69
N ALA A 37 0.19 10.16 -2.68
CA ALA A 37 1.13 10.33 -3.80
C ALA A 37 0.65 9.66 -5.09
N ALA A 38 -0.08 8.54 -5.01
CA ALA A 38 -0.74 7.96 -6.18
C ALA A 38 -1.78 8.92 -6.77
N ILE A 39 -2.53 9.63 -5.91
CA ILE A 39 -3.52 10.64 -6.32
C ILE A 39 -2.83 11.91 -6.84
N TYR A 40 -1.69 12.33 -6.29
CA TYR A 40 -0.91 13.47 -6.84
C TYR A 40 -0.31 13.18 -8.22
N GLY A 41 0.18 11.97 -8.45
CA GLY A 41 0.64 11.53 -9.78
C GLY A 41 -0.49 11.53 -10.81
N ASP A 42 -1.67 11.07 -10.40
CA ASP A 42 -2.86 11.08 -11.25
C ASP A 42 -3.40 12.49 -11.50
N LEU A 43 -3.43 13.37 -10.50
CA LEU A 43 -3.85 14.77 -10.64
C LEU A 43 -2.96 15.56 -11.61
N LYS A 44 -1.63 15.37 -11.54
CA LYS A 44 -0.71 15.98 -12.51
C LYS A 44 -0.99 15.47 -13.93
N THR A 45 -1.18 14.17 -14.08
CA THR A 45 -1.50 13.55 -15.38
C THR A 45 -2.84 14.07 -15.91
N GLN A 46 -3.85 14.21 -15.06
CA GLN A 46 -5.15 14.78 -15.40
C GLN A 46 -5.02 16.26 -15.82
N ALA A 47 -4.21 17.06 -15.14
CA ALA A 47 -3.96 18.46 -15.49
C ALA A 47 -3.22 18.59 -16.84
N ASP A 48 -2.18 17.78 -17.06
CA ASP A 48 -1.42 17.76 -18.31
C ASP A 48 -2.33 17.33 -19.49
N ASN A 49 -3.24 16.37 -19.27
CA ASN A 49 -4.24 15.95 -20.25
C ASN A 49 -5.29 17.03 -20.55
N LEU A 50 -5.74 17.78 -19.53
CA LEU A 50 -6.70 18.88 -19.70
C LEU A 50 -6.09 20.02 -20.53
N VAL A 51 -4.85 20.42 -20.23
CA VAL A 51 -4.13 21.46 -20.99
C VAL A 51 -3.92 21.03 -22.44
N THR A 52 -3.52 19.77 -22.65
CA THR A 52 -3.34 19.22 -24.00
C THR A 52 -4.65 19.23 -24.79
N SER A 53 -5.75 18.83 -24.15
CA SER A 53 -7.09 18.83 -24.77
C SER A 53 -7.58 20.24 -25.10
N ALA A 54 -7.36 21.21 -24.21
CA ALA A 54 -7.68 22.61 -24.46
C ALA A 54 -6.85 23.20 -25.60
N GLY A 55 -5.55 22.89 -25.66
CA GLY A 55 -4.68 23.31 -26.77
C GLY A 55 -5.12 22.74 -28.12
N ASN A 56 -5.53 21.47 -28.15
CA ASN A 56 -6.01 20.82 -29.36
C ASN A 56 -7.35 21.39 -29.84
N TRP A 57 -8.26 21.71 -28.92
CA TRP A 57 -9.53 22.38 -29.24
C TRP A 57 -9.30 23.78 -29.81
N LEU A 58 -8.44 24.59 -29.18
CA LEU A 58 -8.11 25.93 -29.67
C LEU A 58 -7.40 25.90 -31.03
N GLY A 59 -6.51 24.92 -31.26
CA GLY A 59 -5.84 24.72 -32.54
C GLY A 59 -6.79 24.29 -33.67
N GLY A 60 -7.84 23.51 -33.34
CA GLY A 60 -8.86 23.09 -34.29
C GLY A 60 -9.90 24.16 -34.64
N LEU A 61 -10.05 25.21 -33.82
CA LEU A 61 -10.92 26.36 -34.11
C LEU A 61 -10.24 27.48 -34.90
N ALA A 62 -8.91 27.47 -34.94
CA ALA A 62 -8.10 28.43 -35.70
C ALA A 62 -7.70 27.91 -37.10
N GLY A 63 -8.11 26.68 -37.45
CA GLY A 63 -7.90 26.05 -38.76
C GLY A 63 -9.13 26.05 -39.65
#